data_AF-A0AAN4YVT9-F1
#
_entry.id   AF-A0AAN4YVT9-F1
#
_cell.length_a   1.000
_cell.length_b   1.000
_cell.length_c   1.000
_cell.angle_alpha   90.00
_cell.angle_beta   90.00
_cell.angle_gamma   90.00
#
_symmetry.space_group_name_H-M   'P 1'
#
loop_
_entity.id
_entity.type
_entity.pdbx_description
1 polymer ?
#
loop_
_entity_poly.entity_id
_entity_poly.type
_entity_poly.pdbx_seq_one_letter_code
_entity_poly.pdbx_strand_id
1 'polypeptide(L)'
;MRMLRSIGATELALYLYPRVIPIHNMQPEDGFPNEQGQLQVPPSLRASFSKIEEGGAYLVDNGQICLLWLHSRVSPNLLEDLFGPGQSSLQGLNPQTSSLPVLETHLNAQVRNLLQYFSTMRGSKSVAIQLARQGLDGAEYEFARLLVEDRNNEAQSYVDWLVHIHRQINLELAGHRKREDTSAEGSLTSLAGLRAPYW
;
A
#
# COMPACT_ATOMS: atom_id res chain seq x y z
N MET A 1 13.82 6.46 12.35
CA MET A 1 12.89 6.45 13.50
C MET A 1 12.29 7.80 13.88
N ARG A 2 12.91 8.96 13.61
CA ARG A 2 12.36 10.27 14.00
C ARG A 2 10.96 10.55 13.41
N MET A 3 10.77 10.29 12.11
CA MET A 3 9.50 10.52 11.42
C MET A 3 8.33 9.72 12.02
N LEU A 4 8.52 8.41 12.24
CA LEU A 4 7.50 7.53 12.82
C LEU A 4 7.03 7.97 14.20
N ARG A 5 7.88 8.67 14.97
CA ARG A 5 7.55 9.16 16.32
C ARG A 5 6.81 10.50 16.32
N SER A 6 6.78 11.22 15.19
CA SER A 6 6.23 12.58 15.10
C SER A 6 5.05 12.72 14.13
N ILE A 7 4.75 11.68 13.35
CA ILE A 7 3.71 11.69 12.33
C ILE A 7 2.32 11.51 12.96
N GLY A 8 1.30 12.18 12.40
CA GLY A 8 -0.08 12.03 12.87
C GLY A 8 -0.64 10.64 12.57
N ALA A 9 -1.66 10.20 13.33
CA ALA A 9 -2.21 8.84 13.21
C ALA A 9 -2.73 8.50 11.79
N THR A 10 -3.38 9.46 11.13
CA THR A 10 -3.89 9.28 9.76
C THR A 10 -2.77 9.11 8.74
N GLU A 11 -1.71 9.91 8.83
CA GLU A 11 -0.56 9.81 7.92
C GLU A 11 0.28 8.58 8.26
N LEU A 12 0.34 8.16 9.53
CA LEU A 12 0.95 6.89 9.94
C LEU A 12 0.22 5.68 9.33
N ALA A 13 -1.11 5.67 9.39
CA ALA A 13 -1.90 4.59 8.83
C ALA A 13 -1.65 4.43 7.32
N LEU A 14 -1.63 5.55 6.58
CA LEU A 14 -1.31 5.57 5.15
C LEU A 14 0.15 5.13 4.87
N TYR A 15 1.08 5.47 5.76
CA TYR A 15 2.48 5.06 5.64
C TYR A 15 2.68 3.56 5.87
N LEU A 16 1.94 2.97 6.82
CA LEU A 16 2.01 1.55 7.14
C LEU A 16 1.27 0.68 6.12
N TYR A 17 0.15 1.17 5.61
CA TYR A 17 -0.64 0.49 4.60
C TYR A 17 -0.94 1.45 3.44
N PRO A 18 -0.23 1.32 2.30
CA PRO A 18 -0.35 2.26 1.20
C PRO A 18 -1.71 2.13 0.52
N ARG A 19 -2.16 3.24 -0.05
CA ARG A 19 -3.30 3.28 -0.95
C ARG A 19 -2.87 2.84 -2.34
N VAL A 20 -3.61 1.93 -2.96
CA VAL A 20 -3.38 1.42 -4.33
C VAL A 20 -4.65 1.65 -5.13
N ILE A 21 -4.63 2.61 -6.07
CA ILE A 21 -5.80 2.98 -6.87
C ILE A 21 -5.63 2.49 -8.31
N PRO A 22 -6.56 1.67 -8.85
CA PRO A 22 -6.53 1.23 -10.24
C PRO A 22 -7.05 2.33 -11.16
N ILE A 23 -6.16 3.17 -11.69
CA ILE A 23 -6.55 4.31 -12.54
C ILE A 23 -7.10 3.87 -13.90
N HIS A 24 -6.80 2.65 -14.33
CA HIS A 24 -7.27 2.06 -15.59
C HIS A 24 -8.75 1.61 -15.54
N ASN A 25 -9.35 1.52 -14.35
CA ASN A 25 -10.73 1.06 -14.14
C ASN A 25 -11.54 2.05 -13.28
N MET A 26 -11.26 3.34 -13.42
CA MET A 26 -12.02 4.39 -12.74
C MET A 26 -13.38 4.60 -13.40
N GLN A 27 -14.39 4.87 -12.59
CA GLN A 27 -15.70 5.30 -13.08
C GLN A 27 -15.62 6.74 -13.58
N PRO A 28 -16.52 7.18 -14.48
CA PRO A 28 -16.51 8.55 -15.00
C PRO A 28 -16.59 9.63 -13.91
N GLU A 29 -17.23 9.34 -12.78
CA GLU A 29 -17.45 10.27 -11.67
C GLU A 29 -16.25 10.37 -10.72
N ASP A 30 -15.36 9.38 -10.73
CA ASP A 30 -14.15 9.35 -9.89
C ASP A 30 -13.23 10.52 -10.23
N GLY A 31 -12.58 11.10 -9.22
CA GLY A 31 -11.72 12.26 -9.41
C GLY A 31 -12.48 13.56 -9.68
N PHE A 32 -13.81 13.60 -9.53
CA PHE A 32 -14.63 14.81 -9.61
C PHE A 32 -15.44 15.05 -8.33
N PRO A 33 -15.78 16.32 -8.03
CA PRO A 33 -16.62 16.63 -6.88
C PRO A 33 -18.05 16.08 -7.08
N ASN A 34 -18.61 15.52 -6.01
CA ASN A 34 -20.03 15.18 -5.94
C ASN A 34 -20.90 16.44 -5.76
N GLU A 35 -22.22 16.25 -5.65
CA GLU A 35 -23.20 17.34 -5.44
C GLU A 35 -22.92 18.20 -4.18
N GLN A 36 -22.16 17.67 -3.21
CA GLN A 36 -21.77 18.36 -1.99
C GLN A 36 -20.40 19.05 -2.08
N GLY A 37 -19.76 19.03 -3.26
CA GLY A 37 -18.43 19.60 -3.49
C GLY A 37 -17.27 18.75 -2.95
N GLN A 38 -17.53 17.50 -2.53
CA GLN A 38 -16.49 16.59 -2.04
C GLN A 38 -15.95 15.73 -3.18
N LEU A 39 -14.63 15.60 -3.27
CA LEU A 39 -14.00 14.77 -4.31
C LEU A 39 -14.38 13.30 -4.12
N GLN A 40 -14.86 12.67 -5.20
CA GLN A 40 -15.10 11.23 -5.25
C GLN A 40 -13.78 10.51 -5.46
N VAL A 41 -13.28 9.84 -4.41
CA VAL A 41 -12.04 9.06 -4.47
C VAL A 41 -12.41 7.60 -4.77
N PRO A 42 -11.84 6.99 -5.82
CA PRO A 42 -12.11 5.59 -6.15
C PRO A 42 -11.65 4.65 -5.03
N PRO A 43 -12.25 3.46 -4.92
CA PRO A 43 -11.87 2.48 -3.91
C PRO A 43 -10.41 2.04 -4.07
N SER A 44 -9.70 1.94 -2.95
CA SER A 44 -8.36 1.36 -2.92
C SER A 44 -8.44 -0.16 -3.00
N LEU A 45 -7.52 -0.75 -3.75
CA LEU A 45 -7.26 -2.19 -3.73
C LEU A 45 -6.40 -2.55 -2.53
N ARG A 46 -6.39 -3.86 -2.22
CA ARG A 46 -5.46 -4.44 -1.26
C ARG A 46 -4.03 -4.35 -1.80
N ALA A 47 -3.08 -4.10 -0.92
CA ALA A 47 -1.66 -4.00 -1.24
C ALA A 47 -1.02 -5.39 -1.46
N SER A 48 -1.46 -6.09 -2.51
CA SER A 48 -0.97 -7.41 -2.93
C SER A 48 -0.93 -7.51 -4.47
N PHE A 49 0.10 -8.18 -5.00
CA PHE A 49 0.26 -8.53 -6.41
C PHE A 49 -0.92 -9.34 -6.93
N SER A 50 -1.62 -10.10 -6.08
CA SER A 50 -2.83 -10.84 -6.45
C SER A 50 -3.98 -9.94 -6.92
N LYS A 51 -3.92 -8.64 -6.63
CA LYS A 51 -4.90 -7.63 -7.08
C LYS A 51 -4.42 -6.81 -8.27
N ILE A 52 -3.22 -7.06 -8.77
CA ILE A 52 -2.66 -6.35 -9.90
C ILE A 52 -3.00 -7.10 -11.19
N GLU A 53 -3.83 -6.46 -12.00
CA GLU A 53 -4.24 -6.93 -13.32
C GLU A 53 -3.15 -6.72 -14.37
N GLU A 54 -3.09 -7.66 -15.31
CA GLU A 54 -2.24 -7.58 -16.48
C GLU A 54 -2.68 -6.41 -17.38
N GLY A 55 -1.75 -5.52 -17.71
CA GLY A 55 -2.02 -4.31 -18.49
C GLY A 55 -2.60 -3.15 -17.67
N GLY A 56 -2.75 -3.32 -16.36
CA GLY A 56 -3.23 -2.26 -15.48
C GLY A 56 -2.23 -1.13 -15.25
N ALA A 57 -2.78 0.02 -14.84
CA ALA A 57 -2.03 1.16 -14.32
C ALA A 57 -2.57 1.54 -12.94
N TYR A 58 -1.66 1.90 -12.03
CA TYR A 58 -2.00 2.10 -10.62
C TYR A 58 -1.32 3.34 -10.05
N LEU A 59 -2.08 4.10 -9.27
CA LEU A 59 -1.55 5.17 -8.43
C LEU A 59 -1.35 4.62 -7.02
N VAL A 60 -0.10 4.61 -6.55
CA VAL A 60 0.26 4.07 -5.23
C VAL A 60 0.81 5.17 -4.33
N ASP A 61 0.17 5.36 -3.19
CA ASP A 61 0.44 6.46 -2.27
C ASP A 61 0.63 5.93 -0.85
N ASN A 62 1.79 6.20 -0.24
CA ASN A 62 2.05 5.89 1.18
C ASN A 62 2.24 7.16 2.06
N GLY A 63 1.83 8.33 1.56
CA GLY A 63 2.00 9.61 2.25
C GLY A 63 3.40 10.21 2.17
N GLN A 64 4.44 9.45 1.82
CA GLN A 64 5.80 9.96 1.57
C GLN A 64 6.15 9.94 0.08
N ILE A 65 5.90 8.84 -0.61
CA ILE A 65 6.08 8.67 -2.05
C ILE A 65 4.73 8.49 -2.74
N CYS A 66 4.65 8.89 -4.00
CA CYS A 66 3.50 8.67 -4.86
C CYS A 66 4.01 8.07 -6.17
N LEU A 67 3.74 6.79 -6.40
CA LEU A 67 4.16 6.06 -7.59
C LEU A 67 3.01 6.00 -8.59
N LEU A 68 3.33 6.25 -9.86
CA LEU A 68 2.48 5.85 -10.98
C LEU A 68 3.10 4.59 -11.58
N TRP A 69 2.56 3.44 -11.18
CA TRP A 69 3.01 2.15 -11.66
C TRP A 69 2.28 1.76 -12.94
N LEU A 70 3.04 1.33 -13.95
CA LEU A 70 2.53 0.98 -15.27
C LEU A 70 2.98 -0.44 -15.61
N HIS A 71 2.02 -1.34 -15.83
CA HIS A 71 2.31 -2.70 -16.28
C HIS A 71 2.95 -2.69 -17.68
N SER A 72 3.82 -3.65 -17.97
CA SER A 72 4.55 -3.77 -19.25
C SER A 72 3.64 -3.84 -20.48
N ARG A 73 2.42 -4.35 -20.31
CA ARG A 73 1.38 -4.51 -21.34
C ARG A 73 0.26 -3.47 -21.25
N VAL A 74 0.52 -2.32 -20.64
CA VAL A 74 -0.47 -1.24 -20.54
C VAL A 74 -0.93 -0.79 -21.93
N SER A 75 -2.22 -0.47 -22.05
CA SER A 75 -2.80 -0.02 -23.31
C SER A 75 -2.17 1.29 -23.80
N PRO A 76 -1.77 1.39 -25.09
CA PRO A 76 -1.31 2.64 -25.68
C PRO A 76 -2.28 3.80 -25.52
N ASN A 77 -3.59 3.55 -25.62
CA ASN A 77 -4.62 4.59 -25.47
C ASN A 77 -4.61 5.17 -24.05
N LEU A 78 -4.41 4.32 -23.03
CA LEU A 78 -4.31 4.77 -21.65
C LEU A 78 -3.08 5.67 -21.43
N LEU A 79 -1.97 5.36 -22.11
CA LEU A 79 -0.76 6.16 -22.05
C LEU A 79 -0.96 7.52 -22.73
N GLU A 80 -1.57 7.55 -23.92
CA GLU A 80 -1.88 8.81 -24.60
C GLU A 80 -2.87 9.66 -23.80
N ASP A 81 -3.88 9.02 -23.19
CA ASP A 81 -4.83 9.71 -22.32
C ASP A 81 -4.15 10.32 -21.09
N LEU A 82 -3.09 9.72 -20.55
CA LEU A 82 -2.37 10.22 -19.37
C LEU A 82 -1.28 11.24 -19.71
N PHE A 83 -0.48 10.97 -20.75
CA PHE A 83 0.77 11.68 -21.06
C PHE A 83 0.72 12.52 -22.34
N GLY A 84 -0.32 12.35 -23.16
CA GLY A 84 -0.61 13.17 -24.33
C GLY A 84 -0.40 12.44 -25.66
N PRO A 85 -0.81 13.08 -26.77
CA PRO A 85 -0.73 12.48 -28.10
C PRO A 85 0.69 12.05 -28.47
N GLY A 86 0.83 10.85 -29.03
CA GLY A 86 2.13 10.29 -29.42
C GLY A 86 2.89 9.57 -28.31
N GLN A 87 2.39 9.59 -27.07
CA GLN A 87 2.93 8.81 -25.95
C GLN A 87 2.27 7.43 -25.88
N SER A 88 2.48 6.59 -26.89
CA SER A 88 1.83 5.29 -27.04
C SER A 88 2.65 4.09 -26.53
N SER A 89 3.86 4.34 -26.03
CA SER A 89 4.82 3.32 -25.61
C SER A 89 5.51 3.70 -24.30
N LEU A 90 5.69 2.73 -23.41
CA LEU A 90 6.41 2.91 -22.15
C LEU A 90 7.84 3.41 -22.34
N GLN A 91 8.52 2.97 -23.39
CA GLN A 91 9.90 3.37 -23.69
C GLN A 91 10.02 4.85 -24.10
N GLY A 92 8.95 5.41 -24.68
CA GLY A 92 8.90 6.82 -25.08
C GLY A 92 8.70 7.78 -23.90
N LEU A 93 8.22 7.28 -22.76
CA LEU A 93 8.00 8.10 -21.57
C LEU A 93 9.33 8.50 -20.92
N ASN A 94 9.39 9.75 -20.46
CA ASN A 94 10.52 10.26 -19.69
C ASN A 94 10.48 9.71 -18.25
N PRO A 95 11.46 8.90 -17.80
CA PRO A 95 11.48 8.34 -16.44
C PRO A 95 11.54 9.41 -15.34
N GLN A 96 12.07 10.59 -15.64
CA GLN A 96 12.19 11.71 -14.70
C GLN A 96 10.90 12.56 -14.60
N THR A 97 9.80 12.10 -15.22
CA THR A 97 8.50 12.78 -15.13
C THR A 97 8.02 12.79 -13.68
N SER A 98 7.91 13.99 -13.11
CA SER A 98 7.46 14.21 -11.73
C SER A 98 6.04 14.75 -11.59
N SER A 99 5.40 15.09 -12.72
CA SER A 99 4.05 15.63 -12.80
C SER A 99 3.40 15.24 -14.13
N LEU A 100 2.08 15.04 -14.14
CA LEU A 100 1.35 14.83 -15.38
C LEU A 100 1.17 16.14 -16.17
N PRO A 101 1.21 16.10 -17.50
CA PRO A 101 0.86 17.25 -18.34
C PRO A 101 -0.62 17.61 -18.16
N VAL A 102 -0.98 18.85 -18.49
CA VAL A 102 -2.37 19.32 -18.50
C VAL A 102 -2.98 18.94 -19.84
N LEU A 103 -3.89 17.96 -19.84
CA LEU A 103 -4.61 17.51 -21.03
C LEU A 103 -6.12 17.63 -20.82
N GLU A 104 -6.87 17.67 -21.92
CA GLU A 104 -8.34 17.72 -21.91
C GLU A 104 -8.99 16.33 -21.85
N THR A 105 -8.18 15.27 -21.79
CA THR A 105 -8.66 13.89 -21.65
C THR A 105 -9.25 13.67 -20.26
N HIS A 106 -10.34 12.91 -20.21
CA HIS A 106 -11.06 12.65 -18.96
C HIS A 106 -10.15 12.02 -17.90
N LEU A 107 -9.42 10.97 -18.27
CA LEU A 107 -8.51 10.27 -17.37
C LEU A 107 -7.39 11.17 -16.81
N ASN A 108 -6.81 12.06 -17.63
CA ASN A 108 -5.80 13.00 -17.15
C ASN A 108 -6.36 13.94 -16.09
N ALA A 109 -7.57 14.48 -16.33
CA ALA A 109 -8.26 15.33 -15.35
C ALA A 109 -8.54 14.56 -14.06
N GLN A 110 -9.05 13.32 -14.15
CA GLN A 110 -9.31 12.46 -12.99
C GLN A 110 -8.05 12.25 -12.13
N VAL A 111 -6.96 11.80 -12.75
CA VAL A 111 -5.72 11.49 -12.03
C VAL A 111 -5.10 12.77 -11.45
N ARG A 112 -5.13 13.89 -12.18
CA ARG A 112 -4.63 15.18 -11.67
C ARG A 112 -5.44 15.69 -10.48
N ASN A 113 -6.76 15.54 -10.52
CA ASN A 113 -7.62 15.91 -9.40
C ASN A 113 -7.35 15.05 -8.16
N LEU A 114 -7.12 13.75 -8.34
CA LEU A 114 -6.70 12.85 -7.26
C LEU A 114 -5.35 13.27 -6.66
N LEU A 115 -4.36 13.56 -7.50
CA LEU A 115 -3.04 14.04 -7.04
C LEU A 115 -3.14 15.37 -6.29
N GLN A 116 -3.97 16.30 -6.79
CA GLN A 116 -4.24 17.56 -6.10
C GLN A 116 -4.88 17.31 -4.73
N TYR A 117 -5.84 16.39 -4.63
CA TYR A 117 -6.42 16.02 -3.36
C TYR A 117 -5.42 15.33 -2.41
N PHE A 118 -4.50 14.52 -2.92
CA PHE A 118 -3.45 13.95 -2.06
C PHE A 118 -2.53 15.02 -1.50
N SER A 119 -2.29 16.10 -2.26
CA SER A 119 -1.47 17.21 -1.78
C SER A 119 -2.10 17.93 -0.59
N THR A 120 -3.43 18.07 -0.56
CA THR A 120 -4.13 18.69 0.58
C THR A 120 -4.09 17.82 1.83
N MET A 121 -4.06 16.49 1.65
CA MET A 121 -3.97 15.52 2.74
C MET A 121 -2.57 15.44 3.38
N ARG A 122 -1.52 15.81 2.65
CA ARG A 122 -0.12 15.73 3.11
C ARG A 122 0.41 17.02 3.76
N GLY A 123 -0.46 17.99 4.03
CA GLY A 123 -0.10 19.27 4.64
C GLY A 123 0.83 20.08 3.72
N SER A 124 2.03 20.45 4.19
CA SER A 124 2.98 21.28 3.42
C SER A 124 3.83 20.50 2.41
N LYS A 125 3.63 19.19 2.27
CA LYS A 125 4.44 18.36 1.35
C LYS A 125 3.81 18.36 -0.04
N SER A 126 4.61 18.70 -1.06
CA SER A 126 4.20 18.54 -2.45
C SER A 126 4.08 17.06 -2.82
N VAL A 127 3.12 16.73 -3.70
CA VAL A 127 2.99 15.41 -4.29
C VAL A 127 3.70 15.42 -5.64
N ALA A 128 4.87 14.81 -5.68
CA ALA A 128 5.55 14.48 -6.93
C ALA A 128 5.28 13.00 -7.26
N ILE A 129 4.97 12.75 -8.53
CA ILE A 129 4.83 11.39 -9.04
C ILE A 129 6.21 10.83 -9.32
N GLN A 130 6.42 9.56 -9.06
CA GLN A 130 7.55 8.80 -9.56
C GLN A 130 7.02 7.69 -10.46
N LEU A 131 7.48 7.65 -11.71
CA LEU A 131 7.10 6.59 -12.64
C LEU A 131 7.77 5.27 -12.22
N ALA A 132 6.99 4.18 -12.28
CA ALA A 132 7.47 2.84 -12.08
C ALA A 132 6.96 1.95 -13.23
N ARG A 133 7.70 1.90 -14.33
CA ARG A 133 7.36 1.07 -15.49
C ARG A 133 7.94 -0.32 -15.31
N GLN A 134 7.08 -1.33 -15.37
CA GLN A 134 7.45 -2.73 -15.18
C GLN A 134 8.56 -3.15 -16.16
N GLY A 135 9.68 -3.66 -15.62
CA GLY A 135 10.84 -4.13 -16.37
C GLY A 135 11.75 -3.04 -16.93
N LEU A 136 11.45 -1.75 -16.72
CA LEU A 136 12.27 -0.63 -17.21
C LEU A 136 12.89 0.19 -16.07
N ASP A 137 12.13 0.43 -15.00
CA ASP A 137 12.56 1.32 -13.91
C ASP A 137 12.83 0.56 -12.62
N GLY A 138 13.93 0.89 -11.93
CA GLY A 138 14.21 0.37 -10.58
C GLY A 138 13.15 0.75 -9.54
N ALA A 139 12.31 1.76 -9.83
CA ALA A 139 11.17 2.14 -9.00
C ALA A 139 10.11 1.02 -8.88
N GLU A 140 10.12 0.03 -9.78
CA GLU A 140 9.29 -1.18 -9.65
C GLU A 140 9.60 -1.95 -8.35
N TYR A 141 10.85 -1.95 -7.88
CA TYR A 141 11.20 -2.59 -6.61
C TYR A 141 10.55 -1.87 -5.42
N GLU A 142 10.42 -0.54 -5.49
CA GLU A 142 9.69 0.23 -4.47
C GLU A 142 8.19 -0.10 -4.52
N PHE A 143 7.60 -0.22 -5.71
CA PHE A 143 6.22 -0.68 -5.85
C PHE A 143 6.03 -2.07 -5.22
N ALA A 144 6.88 -3.05 -5.56
CA ALA A 144 6.82 -4.39 -4.98
C ALA A 144 6.94 -4.37 -3.45
N ARG A 145 7.79 -3.49 -2.90
CA ARG A 145 7.97 -3.33 -1.46
C ARG A 145 6.73 -2.77 -0.76
N LEU A 146 5.94 -1.94 -1.44
CA LEU A 146 4.69 -1.38 -0.92
C LEU A 146 3.54 -2.40 -0.88
N LEU A 147 3.67 -3.56 -1.53
CA LEU A 147 2.68 -4.63 -1.47
C LEU A 147 2.86 -5.46 -0.19
N VAL A 148 2.54 -4.82 0.93
CA VAL A 148 2.81 -5.29 2.31
C VAL A 148 2.10 -6.59 2.68
N GLU A 149 1.11 -7.02 1.91
CA GLU A 149 0.40 -8.28 2.17
C GLU A 149 1.12 -9.49 1.59
N ASP A 150 2.01 -9.29 0.63
CA ASP A 150 2.75 -10.37 0.00
C ASP A 150 4.02 -10.71 0.78
N ARG A 151 4.59 -11.86 0.45
CA ARG A 151 5.88 -12.26 1.00
C ARG A 151 6.96 -11.31 0.48
N ASN A 152 7.68 -10.67 1.39
CA ASN A 152 8.75 -9.74 1.06
C ASN A 152 10.04 -10.10 1.82
N ASN A 153 11.11 -10.39 1.07
CA ASN A 153 12.38 -10.86 1.62
C ASN A 153 12.20 -12.06 2.58
N GLU A 154 12.37 -11.82 3.88
CA GLU A 154 12.25 -12.80 4.96
C GLU A 154 10.92 -12.72 5.72
N ALA A 155 10.09 -11.71 5.44
CA ALA A 155 8.78 -11.54 6.07
C ALA A 155 7.75 -12.51 5.45
N GLN A 156 6.88 -13.04 6.30
CA GLN A 156 5.75 -13.87 5.90
C GLN A 156 4.71 -13.04 5.14
N SER A 157 3.95 -13.67 4.24
CA SER A 157 2.76 -13.04 3.69
C SER A 157 1.73 -12.78 4.80
N TYR A 158 0.79 -11.88 4.56
CA TYR A 158 -0.29 -11.60 5.52
C TYR A 158 -1.09 -12.87 5.86
N VAL A 159 -1.37 -13.71 4.87
CA VAL A 159 -2.11 -14.96 5.08
C VAL A 159 -1.30 -15.95 5.93
N ASP A 160 -0.02 -16.13 5.62
CA ASP A 160 0.88 -17.00 6.39
C ASP A 160 1.03 -16.50 7.84
N TRP A 161 1.10 -15.18 8.02
CA TRP A 161 1.17 -14.55 9.34
C TRP A 161 -0.07 -14.84 10.19
N LEU A 162 -1.27 -14.78 9.61
CA LEU A 162 -2.51 -15.15 10.32
C LEU A 162 -2.49 -16.62 10.76
N VAL A 163 -2.03 -17.53 9.89
CA VAL A 163 -1.88 -18.96 10.23
C VAL A 163 -0.84 -19.14 11.34
N HIS A 164 0.28 -18.41 11.27
CA HIS A 164 1.31 -18.42 12.30
C HIS A 164 0.75 -17.99 13.66
N ILE A 165 0.05 -16.85 13.73
CA ILE A 165 -0.59 -16.36 14.96
C ILE A 165 -1.60 -17.37 15.50
N HIS A 166 -2.46 -17.93 14.63
CA HIS A 166 -3.42 -18.95 15.03
C HIS A 166 -2.73 -20.19 15.65
N ARG A 167 -1.62 -20.64 15.06
CA ARG A 167 -0.82 -21.75 15.62
C ARG A 167 -0.23 -21.40 16.98
N GLN A 168 0.33 -20.20 17.14
CA GLN A 168 0.92 -19.76 18.41
C GLN A 168 -0.12 -19.71 19.53
N ILE A 169 -1.30 -19.15 19.26
CA ILE A 169 -2.41 -19.11 20.23
C ILE A 169 -2.78 -20.52 20.69
N ASN A 170 -2.91 -21.47 19.75
CA ASN A 170 -3.26 -22.85 20.09
C ASN A 170 -2.17 -23.56 20.91
N LEU A 171 -0.90 -23.27 20.64
CA LEU A 171 0.22 -23.82 21.42
C LEU A 171 0.24 -23.30 22.86
N GLU A 172 0.03 -21.99 23.05
CA GLU A 172 -0.07 -21.39 24.39
C GLU A 172 -1.25 -21.96 25.18
N LEU A 173 -2.42 -22.11 24.54
CA LEU A 173 -3.59 -22.72 25.17
C LEU A 173 -3.35 -24.19 25.56
N ALA A 174 -2.68 -24.96 24.71
CA ALA A 174 -2.30 -26.34 25.03
C ALA A 174 -1.25 -26.42 26.15
N GLY A 175 -0.29 -25.50 26.16
CA GLY A 175 0.71 -25.37 27.22
C GLY A 175 0.11 -24.98 28.57
N HIS A 176 -0.89 -24.10 28.57
CA HIS A 176 -1.65 -23.74 29.77
C HIS A 176 -2.48 -24.91 30.31
N ARG A 177 -3.15 -25.68 29.45
CA ARG A 177 -3.84 -26.92 29.88
C ARG A 177 -2.88 -27.91 30.53
N LYS A 178 -1.71 -28.13 29.92
CA LYS A 178 -0.69 -29.02 30.48
C LYS A 178 -0.15 -28.49 31.83
N ARG A 179 0.02 -27.18 31.98
CA ARG A 179 0.43 -26.57 33.26
C ARG A 179 -0.67 -26.68 34.32
N GLU A 180 -1.94 -26.49 33.97
CA GLU A 180 -3.07 -26.68 34.88
C GLU A 180 -3.14 -28.13 35.38
N ASP A 181 -3.06 -29.11 34.48
CA ASP A 181 -3.04 -30.54 34.83
C ASP A 181 -1.83 -30.88 35.74
N THR A 182 -0.64 -30.34 35.43
CA THR A 182 0.57 -30.56 36.26
C THR A 182 0.47 -29.82 37.61
N SER A 183 -0.20 -28.67 37.66
CA SER A 183 -0.39 -27.91 38.90
C SER A 183 -1.51 -28.46 39.78
N ALA A 184 -2.47 -29.22 39.24
CA ALA A 184 -3.41 -30.01 40.01
C ALA A 184 -2.74 -31.22 40.68
N GLU A 185 -1.77 -31.86 40.02
CA GLU A 185 -0.95 -32.93 40.61
C GLU A 185 0.19 -32.41 41.52
N GLY A 186 0.70 -31.20 41.28
CA GLY A 186 1.84 -30.60 41.99
C GLY A 186 1.50 -29.59 43.10
N SER A 187 0.22 -29.26 43.33
CA SER A 187 -0.21 -28.24 44.30
C SER A 187 0.10 -28.58 45.77
N LEU A 188 0.54 -29.80 46.08
CA LEU A 188 0.88 -30.21 47.44
C LEU A 188 2.35 -29.97 47.84
N THR A 189 3.26 -29.55 46.93
CA THR A 189 4.71 -29.57 47.24
C THR A 189 5.53 -28.32 46.91
N SER A 190 4.99 -27.23 46.36
CA SER A 190 5.83 -26.12 45.85
C SER A 190 5.41 -24.70 46.27
N LEU A 191 5.23 -24.48 47.58
CA LEU A 191 5.00 -23.13 48.14
C LEU A 191 6.30 -22.42 48.60
N ALA A 192 7.47 -22.89 48.16
CA ALA A 192 8.75 -22.29 48.52
C ALA A 192 9.65 -22.13 47.29
N GLY A 193 9.67 -20.94 46.68
CA GLY A 193 10.85 -20.59 45.86
C GLY A 193 10.72 -19.64 44.67
N LEU A 194 9.66 -18.85 44.50
CA LEU A 194 9.62 -17.89 43.39
C LEU A 194 10.04 -16.48 43.82
N ARG A 195 11.36 -16.19 43.72
CA ARG A 195 11.86 -14.83 43.48
C ARG A 195 12.02 -14.65 41.96
N ALA A 196 11.45 -13.58 41.42
CA ALA A 196 11.60 -13.20 40.01
C ALA A 196 12.89 -12.41 39.79
N PRO A 197 13.70 -12.69 38.75
CA PRO A 197 14.66 -11.74 38.23
C PRO A 197 14.03 -10.94 37.08
N TYR A 198 13.97 -9.62 37.26
CA TYR A 198 13.80 -8.64 36.20
C TYR A 198 15.11 -8.56 35.42
N TRP A 199 15.11 -8.79 34.11
CA TRP A 199 15.70 -7.91 33.08
C TRP A 199 14.91 -8.09 31.78
#